data_AF-A0A3S3FAB4-F1
#
_entry.id   AF-A0A3S3FAB4-F1
#
_cell.length_a   1.000
_cell.length_b   1.000
_cell.length_c   1.000
_cell.angle_alpha   90.00
_cell.angle_beta   90.00
_cell.angle_gamma   90.00
#
_symmetry.space_group_name_H-M   'P 1'
#
loop_
_entity.id
_entity.type
_entity.pdbx_description
1 polymer ?
#
loop_
_entity_poly.entity_id
_entity_poly.type
_entity_poly.pdbx_seq_one_letter_code
_entity_poly.pdbx_strand_id
1 'polypeptide(L)'
;MGGIRMSHKTDLDGPGLKAAEAAYMDVATALPPPGVSLDQWAMNSVEAAIRAYLAALTGQAVAPVAWLHEITEPGAAEPISMLPMSMLSRSPNNPWSHWMAAHFDKCAYVVTPLYASPVQAPVAPVAVKALDERMIEAGMIPLSQLLAGDTPLAKWAAHTGVRDLATFEQWLLMRHREFMTMRASYELGDKDESDELYEWVLAHSGAFSEVVANFRSALAAVPAPPVEGLARQILDFFQTARDEGLYVGAGRDGRLPDNEESQYGPKTKALRAAALAALSAPPQIGGVPEGWRPTHRHLKRGSSYQQIGLASLQCSEPCAETAVLVIYRCDDGKLWARPHDEFNDGRFEAIAVEAAGGAI
;
A
#
# COMPACT_ATOMS: atom_id res chain seq x y z
N MET A 1 -17.49 40.07 29.16
CA MET A 1 -18.72 39.43 29.71
C MET A 1 -19.03 38.21 28.86
N GLY A 2 -19.32 37.06 29.50
CA GLY A 2 -19.91 35.87 28.87
C GLY A 2 -18.95 34.74 28.45
N GLY A 3 -18.20 34.14 29.38
CA GLY A 3 -17.54 32.84 29.15
C GLY A 3 -18.40 31.70 29.68
N ILE A 4 -18.86 30.80 28.80
CA ILE A 4 -19.59 29.59 29.17
C ILE A 4 -18.57 28.58 29.73
N ARG A 5 -18.69 28.26 31.02
CA ARG A 5 -17.91 27.22 31.70
C ARG A 5 -18.75 25.94 31.69
N MET A 6 -18.43 24.98 30.82
CA MET A 6 -18.97 23.62 30.89
C MET A 6 -18.11 22.81 31.86
N SER A 7 -18.56 22.64 33.10
CA SER A 7 -17.98 21.66 34.03
C SER A 7 -18.74 20.34 33.88
N HIS A 8 -18.21 19.40 33.08
CA HIS A 8 -18.64 18.01 33.17
C HIS A 8 -17.99 17.39 34.41
N LYS A 9 -18.78 17.26 35.47
CA LYS A 9 -18.47 16.36 36.58
C LYS A 9 -18.92 14.97 36.12
N THR A 10 -17.99 14.11 35.73
CA THR A 10 -18.29 12.72 35.37
C THR A 10 -18.69 11.99 36.64
N ASP A 11 -19.96 11.58 36.70
CA ASP A 11 -20.48 10.75 37.79
C ASP A 11 -19.92 9.34 37.61
N LEU A 12 -18.87 9.01 38.37
CA LEU A 12 -18.15 7.73 38.27
C LEU A 12 -18.96 6.52 38.77
N ASP A 13 -20.17 6.74 39.31
CA ASP A 13 -21.06 5.69 39.81
C ASP A 13 -22.23 5.35 38.87
N GLY A 14 -22.15 5.79 37.60
CA GLY A 14 -23.19 5.56 36.61
C GLY A 14 -23.43 4.07 36.30
N PRO A 15 -24.68 3.66 35.98
CA PRO A 15 -25.05 2.27 35.70
C PRO A 15 -24.25 1.61 34.56
N GLY A 16 -23.67 2.41 33.65
CA GLY A 16 -22.80 1.94 32.58
C GLY A 16 -21.45 1.37 33.07
N LEU A 17 -20.85 1.94 34.13
CA LEU A 17 -19.58 1.45 34.67
C LEU A 17 -19.77 0.09 35.36
N LYS A 18 -20.84 -0.06 36.15
CA LYS A 18 -21.18 -1.33 36.81
C LYS A 18 -21.51 -2.44 35.81
N ALA A 19 -22.16 -2.11 34.69
CA ALA A 19 -22.45 -3.08 33.64
C ALA A 19 -21.18 -3.53 32.89
N ALA A 20 -20.24 -2.62 32.65
CA ALA A 20 -18.96 -2.94 32.02
C ALA A 20 -18.04 -3.74 32.96
N GLU A 21 -18.03 -3.42 34.26
CA GLU A 21 -17.31 -4.19 35.27
C GLU A 21 -17.86 -5.61 35.42
N ALA A 22 -19.18 -5.77 35.41
CA ALA A 22 -19.82 -7.10 35.39
C ALA A 22 -19.46 -7.90 34.12
N ALA A 23 -19.50 -7.28 32.95
CA ALA A 23 -19.13 -7.93 31.69
C ALA A 23 -17.63 -8.32 31.64
N TYR A 24 -16.75 -7.49 32.21
CA TYR A 24 -15.33 -7.81 32.34
C TYR A 24 -15.10 -9.01 33.27
N MET A 25 -15.81 -9.09 34.39
CA MET A 25 -15.68 -10.21 35.35
C MET A 25 -16.24 -11.53 34.79
N ASP A 26 -17.32 -11.49 34.01
CA ASP A 26 -17.83 -12.68 33.29
C ASP A 26 -16.81 -13.19 32.27
N VAL A 27 -16.15 -12.27 31.56
CA VAL A 27 -15.12 -12.61 30.59
C VAL A 27 -13.84 -13.09 31.26
N ALA A 28 -13.44 -12.52 32.40
CA ALA A 28 -12.23 -12.91 33.13
C ALA A 28 -12.32 -14.29 33.81
N THR A 29 -13.54 -14.81 34.02
CA THR A 29 -13.79 -16.10 34.68
C THR A 29 -14.14 -17.23 33.72
N ALA A 30 -14.42 -16.93 32.45
CA ALA A 30 -14.65 -17.95 31.43
C ALA A 30 -13.33 -18.67 31.06
N LEU A 31 -13.43 -19.93 30.62
CA LEU A 31 -12.30 -20.65 30.06
C LEU A 31 -12.21 -20.38 28.55
N PRO A 32 -10.99 -20.29 27.97
CA PRO A 32 -10.84 -20.12 26.54
C PRO A 32 -11.51 -21.27 25.77
N PRO A 33 -12.15 -21.00 24.62
CA PRO A 33 -12.72 -22.04 23.78
C PRO A 33 -11.65 -23.05 23.33
N PRO A 34 -12.01 -24.32 23.10
CA PRO A 34 -11.08 -25.32 22.58
C PRO A 34 -10.42 -24.82 21.29
N GLY A 35 -9.08 -24.83 21.25
CA GLY A 35 -8.31 -24.40 20.08
C GLY A 35 -7.95 -22.91 20.03
N VAL A 36 -8.36 -22.11 21.02
CA VAL A 36 -7.91 -20.72 21.18
C VAL A 36 -6.85 -20.68 22.28
N SER A 37 -5.69 -20.08 22.00
CA SER A 37 -4.66 -19.90 23.05
C SER A 37 -5.16 -18.93 24.12
N LEU A 38 -4.69 -19.11 25.36
CA LEU A 38 -5.08 -18.27 26.49
C LEU A 38 -4.76 -16.78 26.21
N ASP A 39 -3.62 -16.49 25.58
CA ASP A 39 -3.21 -15.13 25.24
C ASP A 39 -4.10 -14.50 24.15
N GLN A 40 -4.45 -15.27 23.11
CA GLN A 40 -5.36 -14.79 22.06
C GLN A 40 -6.76 -14.54 22.61
N TRP A 41 -7.22 -15.44 23.49
CA TRP A 41 -8.51 -15.29 24.13
C TRP A 41 -8.52 -14.09 25.08
N ALA A 42 -7.48 -13.88 25.88
CA ALA A 42 -7.36 -12.72 26.78
C ALA A 42 -7.35 -11.38 26.00
N MET A 43 -6.64 -11.30 24.88
CA MET A 43 -6.61 -10.09 24.05
C MET A 43 -7.96 -9.78 23.40
N ASN A 44 -8.62 -10.78 22.83
CA ASN A 44 -9.95 -10.62 22.21
C ASN A 44 -11.02 -10.23 23.25
N SER A 45 -10.90 -10.79 24.46
CA SER A 45 -11.75 -10.53 25.61
C SER A 45 -11.62 -9.09 26.14
N VAL A 46 -10.39 -8.58 26.24
CA VAL A 46 -10.13 -7.18 26.62
C VAL A 46 -10.65 -6.22 25.55
N GLU A 47 -10.43 -6.53 24.27
CA GLU A 47 -10.94 -5.71 23.17
C GLU A 47 -12.47 -5.65 23.14
N ALA A 48 -13.14 -6.79 23.37
CA ALA A 48 -14.60 -6.85 23.45
C ALA A 48 -15.16 -6.04 24.65
N ALA A 49 -14.50 -6.12 25.81
CA ALA A 49 -14.89 -5.35 27.00
C ALA A 49 -14.73 -3.83 26.78
N ILE A 50 -13.64 -3.40 26.14
CA ILE A 50 -13.41 -2.01 25.78
C ILE A 50 -14.48 -1.53 24.79
N ARG A 51 -14.80 -2.32 23.75
CA ARG A 51 -15.85 -1.99 22.79
C ARG A 51 -17.23 -1.87 23.45
N ALA A 52 -17.58 -2.76 24.37
CA ALA A 52 -18.84 -2.72 25.10
C ALA A 52 -18.95 -1.50 26.03
N TYR A 53 -17.87 -1.19 26.76
CA TYR A 53 -17.79 0.00 27.62
C TYR A 53 -17.94 1.30 26.81
N LEU A 54 -17.25 1.40 25.68
CA LEU A 54 -17.33 2.57 24.80
C LEU A 54 -18.72 2.72 24.18
N ALA A 55 -19.34 1.62 23.72
CA ALA A 55 -20.70 1.66 23.19
C ALA A 55 -21.74 2.10 24.24
N ALA A 56 -21.55 1.71 25.50
CA ALA A 56 -22.41 2.13 26.61
C ALA A 56 -22.26 3.62 26.96
N LEU A 57 -21.06 4.20 26.78
CA LEU A 57 -20.79 5.61 27.05
C LEU A 57 -21.30 6.55 25.94
N THR A 58 -21.23 6.12 24.68
CA THR A 58 -21.51 7.00 23.54
C THR A 58 -22.88 6.80 22.91
N GLY A 59 -23.60 5.72 23.26
CA GLY A 59 -24.87 5.36 22.63
C GLY A 59 -24.77 4.97 21.15
N GLN A 60 -23.58 5.05 20.55
CA GLN A 60 -23.27 4.62 19.19
C GLN A 60 -21.81 4.14 19.13
N ALA A 61 -21.62 2.90 18.67
CA ALA A 61 -20.29 2.32 18.46
C ALA A 61 -19.61 3.01 17.28
N VAL A 62 -18.69 3.95 17.54
CA VAL A 62 -17.76 4.47 16.52
C VAL A 62 -16.35 4.12 16.96
N ALA A 63 -15.70 3.26 16.19
CA ALA A 63 -14.29 2.96 16.40
C ALA A 63 -13.44 4.23 16.16
N PRO A 64 -12.38 4.47 16.95
CA PRO A 64 -11.45 5.56 16.65
C PRO A 64 -10.81 5.34 15.27
N VAL A 65 -10.65 6.41 14.50
CA VAL A 65 -10.05 6.35 13.15
C VAL A 65 -8.53 6.47 13.21
N ALA A 66 -7.99 7.05 14.28
CA ALA A 66 -6.56 7.16 14.54
C ALA A 66 -6.30 7.33 16.04
N TRP A 67 -5.02 7.29 16.42
CA TRP A 67 -4.55 7.55 17.78
C TRP A 67 -3.49 8.64 17.74
N LEU A 68 -3.63 9.68 18.57
CA LEU A 68 -2.61 10.68 18.79
C LEU A 68 -1.73 10.24 19.96
N HIS A 69 -0.42 10.26 19.75
CA HIS A 69 0.57 9.90 20.76
C HIS A 69 1.33 11.15 21.19
N GLU A 70 1.19 11.53 22.46
CA GLU A 70 1.84 12.72 23.02
C GLU A 70 2.87 12.29 24.08
N ILE A 71 4.06 12.89 24.00
CA ILE A 71 5.14 12.69 24.99
C ILE A 71 5.40 14.03 25.65
N THR A 72 5.29 14.07 26.98
CA THR A 72 5.54 15.29 27.77
C THR A 72 6.76 15.08 28.66
N GLU A 73 7.72 16.01 28.59
CA GLU A 73 8.87 16.04 29.49
C GLU A 73 8.47 16.49 30.91
N PRO A 74 9.08 15.94 31.97
CA PRO A 74 8.86 16.43 33.32
C PRO A 74 9.31 17.89 33.45
N GLY A 75 8.37 18.76 33.81
CA GLY A 75 8.62 20.19 34.03
C GLY A 75 8.49 21.06 32.77
N ALA A 76 8.21 20.47 31.60
CA ALA A 76 7.83 21.23 30.43
C ALA A 76 6.41 21.80 30.62
N ALA A 77 6.24 23.09 30.34
CA ALA A 77 4.95 23.76 30.47
C ALA A 77 3.93 23.33 29.40
N GLU A 78 4.40 22.78 28.27
CA GLU A 78 3.56 22.29 27.18
C GLU A 78 4.08 20.94 26.62
N PRO A 79 3.17 20.06 26.15
CA PRO A 79 3.55 18.79 25.52
C PRO A 79 4.31 19.01 24.22
N ILE A 80 5.26 18.11 23.92
CA ILE A 80 6.08 18.15 22.71
C ILE A 80 5.25 17.59 21.55
N SER A 81 4.24 18.35 21.11
CA SER A 81 3.24 17.89 20.14
C SER A 81 3.63 18.13 18.67
N MET A 82 4.77 18.78 18.39
CA MET A 82 5.16 19.16 17.01
C MET A 82 6.66 19.04 16.72
N LEU A 83 7.28 17.89 17.03
CA LEU A 83 8.60 17.61 16.44
C LEU A 83 8.43 16.93 15.07
N PRO A 84 9.18 17.35 14.04
CA PRO A 84 9.13 16.71 12.74
C PRO A 84 9.51 15.23 12.87
N MET A 85 8.81 14.34 12.15
CA MET A 85 9.01 12.88 12.18
C MET A 85 10.46 12.43 11.97
N SER A 86 11.30 13.28 11.37
CA SER A 86 12.75 13.06 11.25
C SER A 86 13.46 12.91 12.62
N MET A 87 12.93 13.51 13.70
CA MET A 87 13.50 13.42 15.04
C MET A 87 13.21 12.09 15.75
N LEU A 88 12.21 11.32 15.31
CA LEU A 88 11.86 10.00 15.88
C LEU A 88 12.60 8.83 15.21
N SER A 89 13.57 9.11 14.33
CA SER A 89 14.41 8.10 13.68
C SER A 89 15.26 7.33 14.69
N ARG A 90 15.18 6.00 14.73
CA ARG A 90 16.02 5.11 15.57
C ARG A 90 17.44 4.92 15.02
N SER A 91 18.03 5.96 14.43
CA SER A 91 19.42 5.90 13.97
C SER A 91 20.37 5.94 15.17
N PRO A 92 21.46 5.14 15.18
CA PRO A 92 22.49 5.19 16.21
C PRO A 92 23.14 6.57 16.36
N ASN A 93 23.02 7.43 15.34
CA ASN A 93 23.57 8.77 15.32
C ASN A 93 22.50 9.85 15.55
N ASN A 94 21.25 9.47 15.85
CA ASN A 94 20.22 10.44 16.17
C ASN A 94 20.36 10.85 17.66
N PRO A 95 20.72 12.10 17.98
CA PRO A 95 20.83 12.57 19.36
C PRO A 95 19.52 12.41 20.14
N TRP A 96 18.38 12.42 19.46
CA TRP A 96 17.07 12.18 20.05
C TRP A 96 16.84 10.71 20.48
N SER A 97 17.42 9.74 19.77
CA SER A 97 17.35 8.33 20.19
C SER A 97 18.11 8.08 21.49
N HIS A 98 19.28 8.70 21.64
CA HIS A 98 20.06 8.65 22.89
C HIS A 98 19.36 9.39 24.02
N TRP A 99 18.80 10.57 23.73
CA TRP A 99 18.04 11.33 24.70
C TRP A 99 16.78 10.59 25.17
N MET A 100 15.98 10.04 24.25
CA MET A 100 14.83 9.19 24.58
C MET A 100 15.25 8.01 25.45
N ALA A 101 16.26 7.24 25.04
CA ALA A 101 16.71 6.08 25.82
C ALA A 101 17.09 6.44 27.27
N ALA A 102 17.59 7.65 27.50
CA ALA A 102 18.01 8.13 28.82
C ALA A 102 16.90 8.81 29.66
N HIS A 103 15.78 9.20 29.05
CA HIS A 103 14.73 10.01 29.70
C HIS A 103 13.30 9.50 29.49
N PHE A 104 13.10 8.42 28.74
CA PHE A 104 11.77 7.89 28.42
C PHE A 104 11.00 7.47 29.67
N ASP A 105 11.67 6.93 30.68
CA ASP A 105 11.12 6.56 31.98
C ASP A 105 10.56 7.76 32.77
N LYS A 106 11.00 8.97 32.42
CA LYS A 106 10.58 10.22 33.06
C LYS A 106 9.49 10.94 32.25
N CYS A 107 9.28 10.58 31.00
CA CYS A 107 8.27 11.23 30.16
C CYS A 107 6.86 10.69 30.45
N ALA A 108 5.87 11.57 30.44
CA ALA A 108 4.47 11.16 30.44
C ALA A 108 4.05 10.82 29.00
N TYR A 109 3.55 9.60 28.80
CA TYR A 109 3.02 9.15 27.52
C TYR A 109 1.49 9.13 27.57
N VAL A 110 0.86 9.94 26.73
CA VAL A 110 -0.59 10.02 26.62
C VAL A 110 -1.02 9.54 25.24
N VAL A 111 -2.00 8.64 25.21
CA VAL A 111 -2.61 8.17 23.97
C VAL A 111 -4.04 8.68 23.93
N THR A 112 -4.31 9.59 22.99
CA THR A 112 -5.62 10.20 22.82
C THR A 112 -6.32 9.59 21.60
N PRO A 113 -7.47 8.92 21.74
CA PRO A 113 -8.22 8.43 20.60
C PRO A 113 -8.70 9.60 19.74
N LEU A 114 -8.36 9.59 18.46
CA LEU A 114 -8.88 10.54 17.49
C LEU A 114 -10.11 9.93 16.83
N TYR A 115 -11.26 10.50 17.15
CA TYR A 115 -12.49 10.24 16.43
C TYR A 115 -12.51 11.08 15.17
N ALA A 116 -13.11 10.56 14.10
CA ALA A 116 -13.40 11.39 12.94
C ALA A 116 -14.19 12.60 13.44
N SER A 117 -13.63 13.80 13.25
CA SER A 117 -14.43 15.00 13.50
C SER A 117 -15.71 14.86 12.68
N PRO A 118 -16.89 15.17 13.26
CA PRO A 118 -18.11 15.20 12.46
C PRO A 118 -17.81 16.08 11.26
N VAL A 119 -17.97 15.51 10.06
CA VAL A 119 -17.61 16.15 8.79
C VAL A 119 -18.05 17.60 8.88
N GLN A 120 -17.06 18.51 8.93
CA GLN A 120 -17.34 19.93 8.94
C GLN A 120 -18.22 20.18 7.72
N ALA A 121 -19.41 20.72 7.93
CA ALA A 121 -20.36 20.94 6.83
C ALA A 121 -19.59 21.63 5.68
N PRO A 122 -19.72 21.13 4.44
CA PRO A 122 -18.90 21.59 3.32
C PRO A 122 -18.90 23.12 3.28
N VAL A 123 -17.72 23.70 3.16
CA VAL A 123 -17.53 25.15 3.01
C VAL A 123 -18.55 25.63 1.97
N ALA A 124 -19.42 26.56 2.37
CA ALA A 124 -20.63 26.84 1.63
C ALA A 124 -20.33 27.14 0.14
N PRO A 125 -21.07 26.55 -0.82
CA PRO A 125 -20.82 26.63 -2.27
C PRO A 125 -20.87 28.05 -2.87
N VAL A 126 -21.21 29.05 -2.05
CA VAL A 126 -21.30 30.46 -2.43
C VAL A 126 -19.93 31.08 -2.71
N ALA A 127 -18.89 30.67 -1.98
CA ALA A 127 -17.55 31.25 -2.13
C ALA A 127 -16.85 30.85 -3.44
N VAL A 128 -17.07 29.62 -3.93
CA VAL A 128 -16.44 29.11 -5.15
C VAL A 128 -17.05 29.77 -6.40
N LYS A 129 -18.38 29.97 -6.44
CA LYS A 129 -19.04 30.61 -7.59
C LYS A 129 -18.56 32.05 -7.83
N ALA A 130 -18.46 32.83 -6.77
CA ALA A 130 -17.98 34.21 -6.87
C ALA A 130 -16.52 34.30 -7.34
N LEU A 131 -15.69 33.28 -7.03
CA LEU A 131 -14.32 33.21 -7.51
C LEU A 131 -14.25 32.76 -8.97
N ASP A 132 -15.05 31.77 -9.35
CA ASP A 132 -15.16 31.30 -10.74
C ASP A 132 -15.55 32.43 -11.69
N GLU A 133 -16.54 33.25 -11.32
CA GLU A 133 -16.96 34.42 -12.11
C GLU A 133 -15.79 35.40 -12.35
N ARG A 134 -15.01 35.70 -11.29
CA ARG A 134 -13.84 36.58 -11.39
C ARG A 134 -12.71 35.96 -12.22
N MET A 135 -12.50 34.65 -12.12
CA MET A 135 -11.50 33.95 -12.93
C MET A 135 -11.90 33.95 -14.42
N ILE A 136 -13.19 33.73 -14.72
CA ILE A 136 -13.74 33.80 -16.08
C ILE A 136 -13.57 35.21 -16.65
N GLU A 137 -13.90 36.25 -15.87
CA GLU A 137 -13.73 37.65 -16.28
C GLU A 137 -12.26 37.98 -16.59
N ALA A 138 -11.32 37.37 -15.86
CA ALA A 138 -9.89 37.46 -16.11
C ALA A 138 -9.39 36.57 -17.28
N GLY A 139 -10.28 35.84 -17.96
CA GLY A 139 -9.92 34.92 -19.04
C GLY A 139 -9.22 33.64 -18.57
N MET A 140 -9.35 33.27 -17.30
CA MET A 140 -8.76 32.08 -16.70
C MET A 140 -9.75 30.91 -16.66
N ILE A 141 -9.24 29.69 -16.53
CA ILE A 141 -10.06 28.49 -16.27
C ILE A 141 -10.67 28.61 -14.86
N PRO A 142 -11.99 28.42 -14.67
CA PRO A 142 -12.64 28.50 -13.37
C PRO A 142 -12.00 27.56 -12.33
N LEU A 143 -11.98 27.94 -11.05
CA LEU A 143 -11.47 27.10 -9.98
C LEU A 143 -12.25 25.78 -9.89
N SER A 144 -13.57 25.81 -10.07
CA SER A 144 -14.37 24.59 -10.09
C SER A 144 -13.92 23.58 -11.16
N GLN A 145 -13.52 24.06 -12.35
CA GLN A 145 -12.98 23.19 -13.40
C GLN A 145 -11.58 22.69 -13.07
N LEU A 146 -10.72 23.55 -12.50
CA LEU A 146 -9.38 23.15 -12.03
C LEU A 146 -9.46 22.04 -10.98
N LEU A 147 -10.35 22.19 -9.99
CA LEU A 147 -10.56 21.20 -8.93
C LEU A 147 -11.24 19.92 -9.41
N ALA A 148 -12.16 20.01 -10.37
CA ALA A 148 -12.79 18.85 -11.00
C ALA A 148 -11.81 18.06 -11.90
N GLY A 149 -10.65 18.64 -12.22
CA GLY A 149 -9.73 18.08 -13.20
C GLY A 149 -10.27 18.16 -14.64
N ASP A 150 -11.39 18.87 -14.87
CA ASP A 150 -11.98 19.07 -16.19
C ASP A 150 -11.33 20.28 -16.86
N THR A 151 -10.04 20.15 -17.15
CA THR A 151 -9.27 21.21 -17.79
C THR A 151 -8.73 20.69 -19.12
N PRO A 152 -8.56 21.55 -20.14
CA PRO A 152 -7.89 21.14 -21.37
C PRO A 152 -6.50 20.56 -21.10
N LEU A 153 -5.87 20.97 -19.99
CA LEU A 153 -4.53 20.55 -19.59
C LEU A 153 -4.47 19.17 -18.91
N ALA A 154 -5.60 18.68 -18.38
CA ALA A 154 -5.63 17.49 -17.54
C ALA A 154 -5.07 16.24 -18.24
N LYS A 155 -5.30 16.11 -19.55
CA LYS A 155 -4.77 14.99 -20.36
C LYS A 155 -3.24 14.97 -20.47
N TRP A 156 -2.57 16.09 -20.21
CA TRP A 156 -1.10 16.18 -20.17
C TRP A 156 -0.55 16.26 -18.75
N ALA A 157 -1.40 16.52 -17.75
CA ALA A 157 -1.01 16.54 -16.34
C ALA A 157 -0.71 15.13 -15.80
N ALA A 158 -1.44 14.12 -16.29
CA ALA A 158 -1.19 12.73 -15.94
C ALA A 158 0.06 12.20 -16.67
N HIS A 159 0.97 11.60 -15.92
CA HIS A 159 2.15 10.94 -16.50
C HIS A 159 1.71 9.71 -17.33
N THR A 160 2.17 9.59 -18.58
CA THR A 160 1.73 8.55 -19.53
C THR A 160 2.01 7.11 -19.07
N GLY A 161 2.96 6.93 -18.15
CA GLY A 161 3.31 5.66 -17.53
C GLY A 161 2.41 5.24 -16.35
N VAL A 162 1.57 6.14 -15.82
CA VAL A 162 0.67 5.86 -14.68
C VAL A 162 -0.67 5.38 -15.22
N ARG A 163 -0.98 4.09 -15.04
CA ARG A 163 -2.18 3.44 -15.60
C ARG A 163 -3.03 2.71 -14.56
N ASP A 164 -2.46 2.44 -13.40
CA ASP A 164 -3.07 1.73 -12.28
C ASP A 164 -2.44 2.18 -10.96
N LEU A 165 -2.94 1.69 -9.82
CA LEU A 165 -2.43 2.07 -8.50
C LEU A 165 -0.96 1.66 -8.28
N ALA A 166 -0.51 0.56 -8.88
CA ALA A 166 0.86 0.09 -8.73
C ALA A 166 1.85 1.00 -9.48
N THR A 167 1.53 1.36 -10.72
CA THR A 167 2.31 2.31 -11.52
C THR A 167 2.23 3.74 -10.97
N PHE A 168 1.11 4.12 -10.34
CA PHE A 168 1.00 5.36 -9.58
C PHE A 168 1.93 5.37 -8.36
N GLU A 169 1.96 4.29 -7.57
CA GLU A 169 2.88 4.15 -6.44
C GLU A 169 4.34 4.32 -6.88
N GLN A 170 4.73 3.65 -7.96
CA GLN A 170 6.09 3.74 -8.51
C GLN A 170 6.44 5.18 -8.89
N TRP A 171 5.56 5.87 -9.60
CA TRP A 171 5.76 7.26 -9.99
C TRP A 171 5.87 8.18 -8.76
N LEU A 172 4.99 7.98 -7.76
CA LEU A 172 4.97 8.76 -6.54
C LEU A 172 6.27 8.59 -5.73
N LEU A 173 6.75 7.35 -5.60
CA LEU A 173 8.01 7.03 -4.93
C LEU A 173 9.23 7.59 -5.69
N MET A 174 9.20 7.60 -7.02
CA MET A 174 10.24 8.22 -7.83
C MET A 174 10.31 9.72 -7.57
N ARG A 175 9.17 10.44 -7.61
CA ARG A 175 9.11 11.88 -7.31
C ARG A 175 9.54 12.17 -5.88
N HIS A 176 9.05 11.41 -4.91
CA HIS A 176 9.45 11.55 -3.52
C HIS A 176 10.97 11.40 -3.34
N ARG A 177 11.57 10.36 -3.94
CA ARG A 177 13.02 10.15 -3.91
C ARG A 177 13.79 11.31 -4.54
N GLU A 178 13.33 11.81 -5.69
CA GLU A 178 13.94 12.93 -6.42
C GLU A 178 14.06 14.16 -5.50
N PHE A 179 12.95 14.57 -4.89
CA PHE A 179 12.91 15.73 -4.00
C PHE A 179 13.64 15.52 -2.68
N MET A 180 13.57 14.32 -2.10
CA MET A 180 14.35 14.00 -0.89
C MET A 180 15.85 14.05 -1.15
N THR A 181 16.30 13.61 -2.34
CA THR A 181 17.72 13.69 -2.73
C THR A 181 18.15 15.14 -2.90
N MET A 182 17.33 15.97 -3.56
CA MET A 182 17.61 17.41 -3.69
C MET A 182 17.65 18.10 -2.33
N ARG A 183 16.67 17.83 -1.46
CA ARG A 183 16.65 18.38 -0.10
C ARG A 183 17.91 18.02 0.69
N ALA A 184 18.33 16.75 0.63
CA ALA A 184 19.53 16.29 1.32
C ALA A 184 20.77 17.09 0.90
N SER A 185 20.90 17.46 -0.39
CA SER A 185 22.03 18.29 -0.85
C SER A 185 22.06 19.69 -0.23
N TYR A 186 20.90 20.30 0.05
CA TYR A 186 20.85 21.58 0.77
C TYR A 186 21.18 21.39 2.26
N GLU A 187 20.57 20.40 2.92
CA GLU A 187 20.75 20.14 4.36
C GLU A 187 22.20 19.72 4.71
N LEU A 188 22.93 19.14 3.75
CA LEU A 188 24.35 18.80 3.90
C LEU A 188 25.29 19.96 3.59
N GLY A 189 24.77 21.09 3.11
CA GLY A 189 25.56 22.25 2.70
C GLY A 189 26.26 22.11 1.35
N ASP A 190 25.92 21.08 0.55
CA ASP A 190 26.40 20.95 -0.83
C ASP A 190 25.80 22.04 -1.75
N LYS A 191 24.66 22.62 -1.34
CA LYS A 191 23.99 23.75 -1.98
C LYS A 191 23.64 24.83 -0.95
N ASP A 192 23.59 26.08 -1.41
CA ASP A 192 23.30 27.25 -0.58
C ASP A 192 21.80 27.37 -0.28
N GLU A 193 21.41 27.49 0.99
CA GLU A 193 20.01 27.66 1.41
C GLU A 193 19.41 29.02 0.98
N SER A 194 20.25 30.01 0.64
CA SER A 194 19.78 31.29 0.09
C SER A 194 19.35 31.21 -1.39
N ASP A 195 19.52 30.05 -2.03
CA ASP A 195 19.00 29.76 -3.36
C ASP A 195 17.46 29.79 -3.37
N GLU A 196 16.88 30.50 -4.35
CA GLU A 196 15.41 30.56 -4.54
C GLU A 196 14.79 29.16 -4.71
N LEU A 197 15.57 28.17 -5.16
CA LEU A 197 15.14 26.78 -5.28
C LEU A 197 14.99 26.05 -3.93
N TYR A 198 15.61 26.54 -2.85
CA TYR A 198 15.58 25.86 -1.55
C TYR A 198 14.15 25.71 -1.03
N GLU A 199 13.40 26.81 -0.96
CA GLU A 199 12.00 26.84 -0.52
C GLU A 199 11.10 25.97 -1.42
N TRP A 200 11.37 25.99 -2.73
CA TRP A 200 10.63 25.17 -3.69
C TRP A 200 10.87 23.67 -3.46
N VAL A 201 12.13 23.25 -3.26
CA VAL A 201 12.49 21.86 -2.93
C VAL A 201 11.90 21.45 -1.59
N LEU A 202 11.95 22.32 -0.58
CA LEU A 202 11.41 22.04 0.74
C LEU A 202 9.89 21.80 0.68
N ALA A 203 9.15 22.70 0.03
CA ALA A 203 7.70 22.57 -0.15
C ALA A 203 7.30 21.29 -0.89
N HIS A 204 7.97 20.97 -2.00
CA HIS A 204 7.67 19.76 -2.77
C HIS A 204 8.05 18.49 -2.01
N SER A 205 9.18 18.48 -1.30
CA SER A 205 9.57 17.34 -0.47
C SER A 205 8.55 17.06 0.64
N GLY A 206 8.00 18.11 1.25
CA GLY A 206 6.91 18.01 2.24
C GLY A 206 5.63 17.44 1.64
N ALA A 207 5.16 18.04 0.54
CA ALA A 207 3.93 17.60 -0.14
C ALA A 207 4.01 16.13 -0.58
N PHE A 208 5.10 15.72 -1.24
CA PHE A 208 5.25 14.32 -1.67
C PHE A 208 5.42 13.36 -0.49
N SER A 209 6.07 13.77 0.60
CA SER A 209 6.21 12.94 1.80
C SER A 209 4.86 12.65 2.45
N GLU A 210 4.01 13.66 2.57
CA GLU A 210 2.65 13.50 3.09
C GLU A 210 1.80 12.58 2.21
N VAL A 211 1.83 12.79 0.88
CA VAL A 211 1.07 11.96 -0.05
C VAL A 211 1.56 10.51 -0.03
N VAL A 212 2.87 10.25 0.02
CA VAL A 212 3.42 8.89 0.17
C VAL A 212 2.96 8.23 1.45
N ALA A 213 2.99 8.94 2.58
CA ALA A 213 2.57 8.40 3.87
C ALA A 213 1.09 8.01 3.86
N ASN A 214 0.22 8.91 3.39
CA ASN A 214 -1.22 8.65 3.29
C ASN A 214 -1.55 7.56 2.27
N PHE A 215 -0.85 7.53 1.14
CA PHE A 215 -1.04 6.51 0.11
C PHE A 215 -0.68 5.11 0.63
N ARG A 216 0.44 4.98 1.36
CA ARG A 216 0.82 3.71 2.02
C ARG A 216 -0.19 3.28 3.07
N SER A 217 -0.69 4.22 3.87
CA SER A 217 -1.74 3.94 4.85
C SER A 217 -3.01 3.43 4.18
N ALA A 218 -3.43 4.08 3.08
CA ALA A 218 -4.58 3.67 2.29
C ALA A 218 -4.37 2.27 1.69
N LEU A 219 -3.22 1.99 1.07
CA LEU A 219 -2.91 0.67 0.52
C LEU A 219 -2.89 -0.44 1.60
N ALA A 220 -2.36 -0.15 2.78
CA ALA A 220 -2.39 -1.10 3.90
C ALA A 220 -3.81 -1.37 4.43
N ALA A 221 -4.71 -0.40 4.29
CA ALA A 221 -6.12 -0.53 4.65
C ALA A 221 -6.96 -1.22 3.57
N VAL A 222 -6.50 -1.27 2.30
CA VAL A 222 -7.13 -2.09 1.27
C VAL A 222 -6.98 -3.54 1.71
N PRO A 223 -8.08 -4.25 2.05
CA PRO A 223 -7.98 -5.66 2.37
C PRO A 223 -7.34 -6.34 1.16
N ALA A 224 -6.26 -7.09 1.41
CA ALA A 224 -5.63 -7.85 0.35
C ALA A 224 -6.73 -8.60 -0.41
N PRO A 225 -6.72 -8.63 -1.76
CA PRO A 225 -7.62 -9.52 -2.48
C PRO A 225 -7.45 -10.90 -1.86
N PRO A 226 -8.50 -11.73 -1.73
CA PRO A 226 -8.45 -12.95 -0.94
C PRO A 226 -7.44 -13.93 -1.54
N VAL A 227 -6.16 -13.75 -1.20
CA VAL A 227 -5.07 -14.72 -1.32
C VAL A 227 -5.39 -15.90 -0.40
N GLU A 228 -6.32 -15.69 0.55
CA GLU A 228 -7.06 -16.75 1.23
C GLU A 228 -7.53 -17.82 0.27
N GLY A 229 -7.98 -17.52 -0.96
CA GLY A 229 -8.39 -18.58 -1.90
C GLY A 229 -7.26 -19.59 -2.19
N LEU A 230 -6.08 -19.11 -2.57
CA LEU A 230 -4.95 -19.97 -2.94
C LEU A 230 -4.22 -20.52 -1.72
N ALA A 231 -3.97 -19.69 -0.69
CA ALA A 231 -3.31 -20.12 0.54
C ALA A 231 -4.19 -21.12 1.32
N ARG A 232 -5.52 -20.93 1.35
CA ARG A 232 -6.47 -21.90 1.90
C ARG A 232 -6.53 -23.16 1.06
N GLN A 233 -6.56 -23.07 -0.27
CA GLN A 233 -6.50 -24.26 -1.13
C GLN A 233 -5.21 -25.07 -0.90
N ILE A 234 -4.07 -24.39 -0.71
CA ILE A 234 -2.79 -25.03 -0.41
C ILE A 234 -2.82 -25.65 1.00
N LEU A 235 -3.34 -24.94 2.01
CA LEU A 235 -3.47 -25.45 3.38
C LEU A 235 -4.45 -26.62 3.48
N ASP A 236 -5.63 -26.52 2.88
CA ASP A 236 -6.65 -27.57 2.83
C ASP A 236 -6.11 -28.80 2.09
N PHE A 237 -5.31 -28.60 1.04
CA PHE A 237 -4.59 -29.68 0.36
C PHE A 237 -3.60 -30.39 1.30
N PHE A 238 -2.77 -29.65 2.04
CA PHE A 238 -1.83 -30.25 3.01
C PHE A 238 -2.56 -30.94 4.16
N GLN A 239 -3.67 -30.38 4.63
CA GLN A 239 -4.51 -30.96 5.67
C GLN A 239 -5.14 -32.28 5.19
N THR A 240 -5.73 -32.27 3.98
CA THR A 240 -6.29 -33.47 3.35
C THR A 240 -5.22 -34.55 3.13
N ALA A 241 -4.03 -34.17 2.65
CA ALA A 241 -2.92 -35.09 2.50
C ALA A 241 -2.45 -35.69 3.84
N ARG A 242 -2.52 -34.92 4.94
CA ARG A 242 -2.22 -35.42 6.28
C ARG A 242 -3.29 -36.41 6.77
N ASP A 243 -4.56 -36.07 6.61
CA ASP A 243 -5.69 -36.88 7.09
C ASP A 243 -5.84 -38.20 6.30
N GLU A 244 -5.49 -38.18 5.00
CA GLU A 244 -5.40 -39.40 4.17
C GLU A 244 -4.12 -40.22 4.39
N GLY A 245 -3.26 -39.80 5.33
CA GLY A 245 -2.00 -40.49 5.64
C GLY A 245 -0.96 -40.42 4.51
N LEU A 246 -1.11 -39.48 3.58
CA LEU A 246 -0.16 -39.24 2.47
C LEU A 246 1.09 -38.50 2.95
N TYR A 247 1.05 -37.89 4.14
CA TYR A 247 2.21 -37.38 4.86
C TYR A 247 2.62 -38.36 5.97
N VAL A 248 3.71 -39.08 5.73
CA VAL A 248 4.42 -39.77 6.82
C VAL A 248 5.19 -38.68 7.56
N GLY A 249 4.72 -38.28 8.73
CA GLY A 249 5.46 -37.34 9.57
C GLY A 249 6.89 -37.86 9.77
N ALA A 250 7.88 -36.96 9.76
CA ALA A 250 9.19 -37.28 10.29
C ALA A 250 8.99 -37.98 11.64
N GLY A 251 9.71 -39.07 11.88
CA GLY A 251 9.61 -39.80 13.14
C GLY A 251 9.74 -38.85 14.34
N ARG A 252 9.24 -39.25 15.51
CA ARG A 252 9.32 -38.46 16.76
C ARG A 252 10.73 -37.97 17.11
N ASP A 253 11.74 -38.56 16.51
CA ASP A 253 13.17 -38.29 16.63
C ASP A 253 13.72 -37.27 15.62
N GLY A 254 12.88 -36.72 14.72
CA GLY A 254 13.29 -35.68 13.75
C GLY A 254 14.25 -36.18 12.67
N ARG A 255 14.55 -37.49 12.63
CA ARG A 255 15.33 -38.10 11.56
C ARG A 255 14.41 -38.44 10.40
N LEU A 256 14.70 -37.86 9.24
CA LEU A 256 14.18 -38.34 7.97
C LEU A 256 14.72 -39.77 7.76
N PRO A 257 13.89 -40.75 7.40
CA PRO A 257 14.37 -42.11 7.16
C PRO A 257 15.33 -42.10 5.97
N ASP A 258 16.49 -42.72 6.13
CA ASP A 258 17.62 -42.72 5.16
C ASP A 258 17.31 -43.47 3.83
N ASN A 259 16.05 -43.82 3.56
CA ASN A 259 15.61 -44.52 2.35
C ASN A 259 14.53 -43.74 1.56
N GLU A 260 14.94 -42.60 1.00
CA GLU A 260 14.07 -41.66 0.25
C GLU A 260 13.23 -42.25 -0.90
N GLU A 261 13.51 -43.48 -1.36
CA GLU A 261 12.91 -44.01 -2.59
C GLU A 261 11.74 -44.98 -2.40
N SER A 262 11.59 -45.60 -1.23
CA SER A 262 10.73 -46.79 -1.05
C SER A 262 9.37 -46.51 -0.39
N GLN A 263 9.23 -45.45 0.42
CA GLN A 263 8.06 -45.30 1.29
C GLN A 263 6.91 -44.46 0.75
N TYR A 264 7.11 -43.70 -0.33
CA TYR A 264 6.03 -42.90 -0.90
C TYR A 264 5.23 -43.77 -1.88
N GLY A 265 4.00 -44.09 -1.50
CA GLY A 265 3.05 -44.76 -2.37
C GLY A 265 2.86 -44.01 -3.70
N PRO A 266 2.37 -44.68 -4.75
CA PRO A 266 2.29 -44.11 -6.11
C PRO A 266 1.55 -42.77 -6.17
N LYS A 267 0.56 -42.55 -5.30
CA LYS A 267 -0.16 -41.27 -5.18
C LYS A 267 0.73 -40.14 -4.67
N THR A 268 1.53 -40.35 -3.63
CA THR A 268 2.42 -39.33 -3.07
C THR A 268 3.59 -39.00 -4.02
N LYS A 269 4.10 -40.00 -4.77
CA LYS A 269 5.06 -39.74 -5.86
C LYS A 269 4.47 -38.89 -6.97
N ALA A 270 3.25 -39.18 -7.40
CA ALA A 270 2.55 -38.38 -8.42
C ALA A 270 2.28 -36.94 -7.93
N LEU A 271 1.87 -36.78 -6.67
CA LEU A 271 1.60 -35.48 -6.06
C LEU A 271 2.88 -34.64 -5.92
N ARG A 272 3.98 -35.24 -5.43
CA ARG A 272 5.29 -34.56 -5.31
C ARG A 272 5.83 -34.19 -6.68
N ALA A 273 5.67 -35.06 -7.68
CA ALA A 273 6.05 -34.76 -9.06
C ALA A 273 5.21 -33.60 -9.63
N ALA A 274 3.90 -33.55 -9.36
CA ALA A 274 3.04 -32.45 -9.77
C ALA A 274 3.40 -31.13 -9.07
N ALA A 275 3.69 -31.15 -7.77
CA ALA A 275 4.10 -29.98 -7.01
C ALA A 275 5.47 -29.45 -7.46
N LEU A 276 6.45 -30.33 -7.66
CA LEU A 276 7.74 -29.97 -8.22
C LEU A 276 7.62 -29.47 -9.66
N ALA A 277 6.74 -30.05 -10.48
CA ALA A 277 6.46 -29.57 -11.82
C ALA A 277 5.79 -28.18 -11.79
N ALA A 278 4.90 -27.91 -10.84
CA ALA A 278 4.26 -26.60 -10.67
C ALA A 278 5.25 -25.53 -10.16
N LEU A 279 6.14 -25.88 -9.23
CA LEU A 279 7.18 -24.99 -8.71
C LEU A 279 8.34 -24.79 -9.69
N SER A 280 8.62 -25.78 -10.54
CA SER A 280 9.64 -25.70 -11.59
C SER A 280 9.09 -25.18 -12.92
N ALA A 281 7.76 -25.06 -13.04
CA ALA A 281 7.16 -24.41 -14.19
C ALA A 281 7.58 -22.94 -14.14
N PRO A 282 8.20 -22.40 -15.21
CA PRO A 282 8.41 -20.96 -15.28
C PRO A 282 7.07 -20.26 -15.07
N PRO A 283 7.05 -19.07 -14.42
CA PRO A 283 5.81 -18.32 -14.26
C PRO A 283 5.13 -18.28 -15.62
N GLN A 284 3.87 -18.71 -15.67
CA GLN A 284 3.07 -18.73 -16.88
C GLN A 284 2.74 -17.28 -17.24
N ILE A 285 3.74 -16.57 -17.77
CA ILE A 285 3.58 -15.31 -18.50
C ILE A 285 3.06 -15.71 -19.87
N GLY A 286 1.83 -16.20 -19.92
CA GLY A 286 1.32 -17.00 -21.04
C GLY A 286 -0.18 -17.22 -20.96
N GLY A 287 -0.93 -16.13 -20.86
CA GLY A 287 -2.32 -16.10 -21.24
C GLY A 287 -2.47 -15.02 -22.31
N VAL A 288 -3.25 -15.30 -23.36
CA VAL A 288 -3.63 -14.26 -24.31
C VAL A 288 -4.46 -13.24 -23.54
N PRO A 289 -3.97 -12.01 -23.33
CA PRO A 289 -4.74 -11.04 -22.59
C PRO A 289 -6.00 -10.67 -23.38
N GLU A 290 -7.05 -10.36 -22.65
CA GLU A 290 -8.27 -9.80 -23.23
C GLU A 290 -7.92 -8.58 -24.10
N GLY A 291 -8.39 -8.57 -25.35
CA GLY A 291 -8.06 -7.51 -26.31
C GLY A 291 -6.76 -7.71 -27.11
N TRP A 292 -6.15 -8.90 -27.10
CA TRP A 292 -5.08 -9.23 -28.05
C TRP A 292 -5.56 -9.10 -29.49
N ARG A 293 -4.83 -8.33 -30.30
CA ARG A 293 -5.06 -8.18 -31.74
C ARG A 293 -3.72 -8.18 -32.47
N PRO A 294 -3.56 -8.99 -33.52
CA PRO A 294 -2.31 -9.03 -34.26
C PRO A 294 -2.13 -7.72 -35.02
N THR A 295 -0.92 -7.19 -34.94
CA THR A 295 -0.50 -5.95 -35.63
C THR A 295 0.59 -6.23 -36.66
N HIS A 296 1.31 -7.34 -36.50
CA HIS A 296 2.44 -7.72 -37.33
C HIS A 296 2.45 -9.22 -37.57
N ARG A 297 2.97 -9.65 -38.72
CA ARG A 297 3.16 -11.07 -39.06
C ARG A 297 4.61 -11.31 -39.47
N HIS A 298 5.22 -12.36 -38.92
CA HIS A 298 6.58 -12.73 -39.30
C HIS A 298 6.57 -13.50 -40.63
N LEU A 299 7.14 -12.93 -41.70
CA LEU A 299 7.04 -13.47 -43.06
C LEU A 299 7.55 -14.92 -43.18
N LYS A 300 8.71 -15.23 -42.59
CA LYS A 300 9.30 -16.59 -42.66
C LYS A 300 8.53 -17.65 -41.87
N ARG A 301 7.96 -17.30 -40.71
CA ARG A 301 7.35 -18.27 -39.77
C ARG A 301 5.83 -18.31 -39.90
N GLY A 302 5.21 -17.29 -40.49
CA GLY A 302 3.76 -17.13 -40.58
C GLY A 302 3.06 -16.78 -39.26
N SER A 303 3.79 -16.70 -38.14
CA SER A 303 3.26 -16.37 -36.81
C SER A 303 2.87 -14.90 -36.69
N SER A 304 1.83 -14.63 -35.92
CA SER A 304 1.28 -13.28 -35.72
C SER A 304 1.67 -12.73 -34.35
N TYR A 305 1.92 -11.42 -34.32
CA TYR A 305 2.38 -10.70 -33.15
C TYR A 305 1.62 -9.39 -32.95
N GLN A 306 1.43 -9.03 -31.69
CA GLN A 306 0.96 -7.71 -31.27
C GLN A 306 2.17 -6.88 -30.80
N GLN A 307 2.48 -5.80 -31.50
CA GLN A 307 3.43 -4.80 -31.02
C GLN A 307 2.78 -4.02 -29.88
N ILE A 308 3.46 -3.98 -28.73
CA ILE A 308 2.97 -3.32 -27.53
C ILE A 308 3.52 -1.90 -27.46
N GLY A 309 4.79 -1.71 -27.82
CA GLY A 309 5.44 -0.40 -27.79
C GLY A 309 6.94 -0.47 -28.01
N LEU A 310 7.59 0.66 -27.79
CA LEU A 310 9.05 0.81 -27.80
C LEU A 310 9.55 0.94 -26.36
N ALA A 311 10.77 0.45 -26.11
CA ALA A 311 11.46 0.58 -24.83
C ALA A 311 12.92 0.98 -25.08
N SER A 312 13.50 1.77 -24.18
CA SER A 312 14.94 2.07 -24.17
C SER A 312 15.64 1.11 -23.22
N LEU A 313 16.65 0.40 -23.71
CA LEU A 313 17.40 -0.56 -22.91
C LEU A 313 18.35 0.15 -21.96
N GLN A 314 18.23 -0.15 -20.67
CA GLN A 314 19.20 0.27 -19.66
C GLN A 314 20.01 -0.96 -19.24
N CYS A 315 21.22 -1.08 -19.77
CA CYS A 315 22.12 -2.20 -19.50
C CYS A 315 23.56 -1.70 -19.63
N SER A 316 24.45 -2.17 -18.76
CA SER A 316 25.86 -1.78 -18.79
C SER A 316 26.64 -2.56 -19.86
N GLU A 317 26.45 -3.88 -19.95
CA GLU A 317 27.01 -4.78 -20.97
C GLU A 317 26.15 -6.05 -21.00
N PRO A 318 25.98 -6.78 -22.14
CA PRO A 318 26.67 -6.64 -23.44
C PRO A 318 25.94 -5.79 -24.48
N CYS A 319 24.76 -5.26 -24.17
CA CYS A 319 23.98 -4.46 -25.11
C CYS A 319 24.29 -2.98 -24.94
N ALA A 320 24.25 -2.21 -26.04
CA ALA A 320 24.44 -0.77 -25.97
C ALA A 320 23.39 -0.12 -25.05
N GLU A 321 23.87 0.68 -24.09
CA GLU A 321 23.02 1.52 -23.27
C GLU A 321 22.16 2.41 -24.19
N THR A 322 20.90 2.60 -23.83
CA THR A 322 19.87 3.34 -24.58
C THR A 322 19.37 2.70 -25.88
N ALA A 323 19.78 1.48 -26.23
CA ALA A 323 19.29 0.80 -27.44
C ALA A 323 17.75 0.73 -27.46
N VAL A 324 17.13 1.12 -28.58
CA VAL A 324 15.67 1.09 -28.73
C VAL A 324 15.23 -0.32 -29.10
N LEU A 325 14.38 -0.89 -28.27
CA LEU A 325 13.77 -2.21 -28.44
C LEU A 325 12.29 -2.08 -28.79
N VAL A 326 11.82 -2.93 -29.70
CA VAL A 326 10.39 -3.17 -29.92
C VAL A 326 9.97 -4.28 -28.97
N ILE A 327 8.96 -4.00 -28.14
CA ILE A 327 8.32 -4.98 -27.26
C ILE A 327 7.07 -5.48 -27.97
N TYR A 328 6.99 -6.80 -28.16
CA TYR A 328 5.89 -7.44 -28.88
C TYR A 328 5.52 -8.78 -28.25
N ARG A 329 4.33 -9.27 -28.57
CA ARG A 329 3.69 -10.42 -27.93
C ARG A 329 3.15 -11.40 -28.97
N CYS A 330 3.36 -12.71 -28.75
CA CYS A 330 2.73 -13.79 -29.51
C CYS A 330 1.21 -13.89 -29.29
N ASP A 331 0.57 -14.75 -30.06
CA ASP A 331 -0.73 -15.35 -29.75
C ASP A 331 -0.72 -16.33 -28.55
N ASP A 332 0.42 -16.80 -28.06
CA ASP A 332 0.53 -17.58 -26.81
C ASP A 332 0.71 -16.71 -25.55
N GLY A 333 0.70 -15.38 -25.72
CA GLY A 333 0.90 -14.41 -24.63
C GLY A 333 2.36 -14.11 -24.29
N LYS A 334 3.33 -14.87 -24.83
CA LYS A 334 4.75 -14.66 -24.55
C LYS A 334 5.25 -13.33 -25.09
N LEU A 335 6.00 -12.62 -24.25
CA LEU A 335 6.65 -11.35 -24.59
C LEU A 335 8.03 -11.57 -25.19
N TRP A 336 8.34 -10.75 -26.18
CA TRP A 336 9.63 -10.69 -26.86
C TRP A 336 10.09 -9.23 -26.93
N ALA A 337 11.41 -9.05 -26.88
CA ALA A 337 12.06 -7.78 -27.13
C ALA A 337 13.08 -7.98 -28.26
N ARG A 338 13.15 -7.03 -29.18
CA ARG A 338 14.09 -7.08 -30.31
C ARG A 338 14.56 -5.66 -30.67
N PRO A 339 15.81 -5.46 -31.11
CA PRO A 339 16.25 -4.15 -31.60
C PRO A 339 15.29 -3.60 -32.66
N HIS A 340 15.02 -2.31 -32.59
CA HIS A 340 14.10 -1.63 -33.51
C HIS A 340 14.46 -1.86 -34.98
N ASP A 341 15.74 -1.77 -35.32
CA ASP A 341 16.20 -1.93 -36.71
C ASP A 341 16.05 -3.38 -37.20
N GLU A 342 16.24 -4.37 -36.33
CA GLU A 342 16.01 -5.77 -36.67
C GLU A 342 14.52 -6.11 -36.80
N PHE A 343 13.65 -5.45 -36.03
CA PHE A 343 12.21 -5.64 -36.17
C PHE A 343 11.68 -5.06 -37.50
N ASN A 344 12.26 -3.95 -37.95
CA ASN A 344 11.88 -3.25 -39.18
C ASN A 344 12.73 -3.63 -40.41
N ASP A 345 13.53 -4.71 -40.35
CA ASP A 345 14.39 -5.16 -41.45
C ASP A 345 13.64 -5.87 -42.61
N GLY A 346 12.31 -5.91 -42.53
CA GLY A 346 11.44 -6.62 -43.48
C GLY A 346 11.08 -8.05 -43.08
N ARG A 347 11.55 -8.58 -41.93
CA ARG A 347 11.09 -9.89 -41.41
C ARG A 347 9.64 -9.88 -40.95
N PHE A 348 9.12 -8.71 -40.57
CA PHE A 348 7.77 -8.51 -40.11
C PHE A 348 7.00 -7.62 -41.09
N GLU A 349 5.79 -8.03 -41.47
CA GLU A 349 4.85 -7.20 -42.19
C GLU A 349 3.78 -6.67 -41.23
N ALA A 350 3.43 -5.38 -41.33
CA ALA A 350 2.31 -4.83 -40.59
C ALA A 350 0.99 -5.39 -41.14
N ILE A 351 0.13 -5.88 -40.26
CA ILE A 351 -1.22 -6.30 -40.61
C ILE A 351 -2.13 -5.10 -40.36
N ALA A 352 -2.92 -4.71 -41.37
CA ALA A 352 -3.91 -3.66 -41.21
C ALA A 352 -4.87 -4.04 -40.07
N VAL A 353 -4.84 -3.28 -38.98
CA VAL A 353 -5.86 -3.38 -37.95
C VAL A 353 -7.13 -2.81 -38.58
N GLU A 354 -8.05 -3.68 -39.01
CA GLU A 354 -9.39 -3.22 -39.35
C GLU A 354 -9.93 -2.47 -38.13
N ALA A 355 -10.06 -1.15 -38.27
CA ALA A 355 -10.58 -0.29 -37.23
C ALA A 355 -11.97 -0.82 -36.91
N ALA A 356 -12.11 -1.49 -35.77
CA ALA A 356 -13.40 -1.94 -35.27
C ALA A 356 -14.27 -0.69 -35.14
N GLY A 357 -15.22 -0.54 -36.07
CA GLY A 357 -16.06 0.64 -36.19
C GLY A 357 -16.94 0.83 -34.96
N GLY A 358 -16.42 1.55 -33.98
CA GLY A 358 -17.20 2.30 -33.02
C GLY A 358 -17.23 3.74 -33.51
N ALA A 359 -18.32 4.11 -34.19
CA ALA A 359 -18.63 5.52 -34.42
C ALA A 359 -18.74 6.20 -33.05
N ILE A 360 -17.94 7.25 -32.85
CA ILE A 360 -18.05 8.20 -31.75
C ILE A 360 -19.06 9.27 -32.16
#